data_AF-A0A2M9LWI5-F1
#
_entry.id   AF-A0A2M9LWI5-F1
#
_cell.length_a   1.000
_cell.length_b   1.000
_cell.length_c   1.000
_cell.angle_alpha   90.00
_cell.angle_beta   90.00
_cell.angle_gamma   90.00
#
_symmetry.space_group_name_H-M   'P 1'
#
loop_
_entity.id
_entity.type
_entity.pdbx_description
1 polymer ?
#
loop_
_entity_poly.entity_id
_entity_poly.type
_entity_poly.pdbx_seq_one_letter_code
_entity_poly.pdbx_strand_id
1 'polypeptide(L)'
;MEDGAVRLGKTLDEDAGKAVKNLYHDTGDRLRQVAKNHAETDAKHTSAMDDILKGRHGDMPKAPRSAPSSSPHPSAGPEGGGPKGSSKGPGSGGPNSSGPSSLRDGANRDRVGSSKPAGGRCKGGDPIDLVSGEMILTETDVRLPGLLDLVVERTHLSSYRCGRWFGASWASTLDQRLEADERGLVLATADGMLLSYDVPTPDTAVLPHLGPLLELRWDGTPAGEIRVTDRDAGHTLHFLPASVTPEEAAAGRVALPLEAISDRNGHRGDIWRDDDGTPFEIRPDRRGASRGSTEVDAHLGCRPLDDRASPAP
;
A
#
# COMPACT_ATOMS: atom_id res chain seq x y z
N MET A 1 45.67 8.88 18.91
CA MET A 1 44.94 9.43 17.75
C MET A 1 43.60 8.73 17.50
N GLU A 2 43.29 7.62 18.15
CA GLU A 2 42.04 6.86 17.94
C GLU A 2 40.78 7.51 18.55
N ASP A 3 40.92 8.34 19.58
CA ASP A 3 39.78 8.94 20.29
C ASP A 3 39.12 10.13 19.53
N GLY A 4 39.81 10.68 18.53
CA GLY A 4 39.32 11.79 17.70
C GLY A 4 38.40 11.33 16.56
N ALA A 5 38.69 10.17 15.96
CA ALA A 5 37.91 9.62 14.85
C ALA A 5 36.55 9.05 15.33
N VAL A 6 36.51 8.43 16.51
CA VAL A 6 35.28 7.91 17.11
C VAL A 6 34.32 9.02 17.53
N ARG A 7 34.85 10.17 17.98
CA ARG A 7 34.03 11.35 18.32
C ARG A 7 33.47 12.04 17.07
N LEU A 8 34.25 12.13 16.00
CA LEU A 8 33.80 12.70 14.72
C LEU A 8 32.72 11.84 14.03
N GLY A 9 32.83 10.51 14.08
CA GLY A 9 31.81 9.61 13.52
C GLY A 9 30.45 9.75 14.21
N LYS A 10 30.44 9.76 15.55
CA LYS A 10 29.19 9.89 16.33
C LYS A 10 28.45 11.21 16.12
N THR A 11 29.19 12.32 15.96
CA THR A 11 28.56 13.63 15.73
C THR A 11 27.96 13.76 14.33
N LEU A 12 28.56 13.10 13.32
CA LEU A 12 28.05 13.07 11.96
C LEU A 12 26.79 12.21 11.82
N ASP A 13 26.74 11.06 12.51
CA ASP A 13 25.58 10.16 12.52
C ASP A 13 24.37 10.78 13.25
N GLU A 14 24.60 11.49 14.37
CA GLU A 14 23.54 12.19 15.12
C GLU A 14 22.98 13.39 14.35
N ASP A 15 23.84 14.18 13.67
CA ASP A 15 23.40 15.33 12.88
C ASP A 15 22.66 14.92 11.61
N ALA A 16 23.06 13.82 10.94
CA ALA A 16 22.35 13.28 9.80
C ALA A 16 20.97 12.71 10.18
N GLY A 17 20.90 11.91 11.25
CA GLY A 17 19.62 11.38 11.76
C GLY A 17 18.65 12.49 12.20
N LYS A 18 19.18 13.56 12.79
CA LYS A 18 18.39 14.73 13.19
C LYS A 18 17.95 15.58 11.99
N ALA A 19 18.78 15.73 10.96
CA ALA A 19 18.42 16.41 9.72
C ALA A 19 17.30 15.67 8.97
N VAL A 20 17.38 14.34 8.90
CA VAL A 20 16.34 13.49 8.30
C VAL A 20 15.03 13.60 9.08
N LYS A 21 15.09 13.48 10.41
CA LYS A 21 13.93 13.64 11.29
C LYS A 21 13.29 15.02 11.16
N ASN A 22 14.10 16.07 11.07
CA ASN A 22 13.62 17.44 10.87
C ASN A 22 13.02 17.64 9.47
N LEU A 23 13.55 16.99 8.43
CA LEU A 23 12.99 17.05 7.07
C LEU A 23 11.61 16.39 7.01
N TYR A 24 11.45 15.22 7.65
CA TYR A 24 10.15 14.55 7.75
C TYR A 24 9.13 15.36 8.58
N HIS A 25 9.56 15.98 9.68
CA HIS A 25 8.68 16.81 10.49
C HIS A 25 8.32 18.13 9.82
N ASP A 26 9.28 18.87 9.24
CA ASP A 26 9.03 20.16 8.60
C ASP A 26 8.20 20.01 7.32
N THR A 27 8.43 18.94 6.55
CA THR A 27 7.57 18.59 5.40
C THR A 27 6.17 18.20 5.88
N GLY A 28 6.06 17.41 6.96
CA GLY A 28 4.78 17.05 7.56
C GLY A 28 3.99 18.26 8.09
N ASP A 29 4.65 19.23 8.72
CA ASP A 29 4.02 20.42 9.27
C ASP A 29 3.55 21.39 8.16
N ARG A 30 4.36 21.55 7.10
CA ARG A 30 3.96 22.32 5.91
C ARG A 30 2.78 21.69 5.20
N LEU A 31 2.74 20.35 5.07
CA LEU A 31 1.62 19.63 4.48
C LEU A 31 0.35 19.75 5.34
N ARG A 32 0.46 19.67 6.68
CA ARG A 32 -0.66 19.94 7.60
C ARG A 32 -1.20 21.37 7.45
N GLN A 33 -0.33 22.35 7.23
CA GLN A 33 -0.75 23.74 7.03
C GLN A 33 -1.48 23.90 5.69
N VAL A 34 -1.00 23.27 4.62
CA VAL A 34 -1.68 23.28 3.30
C VAL A 34 -3.05 22.60 3.38
N ALA A 35 -3.16 21.47 4.08
CA ALA A 35 -4.44 20.79 4.29
C ALA A 35 -5.47 21.65 5.05
N LYS A 36 -5.04 22.39 6.08
CA LYS A 36 -5.89 23.36 6.78
C LYS A 36 -6.35 24.48 5.85
N ASN A 37 -5.45 25.01 5.03
CA ASN A 37 -5.79 26.07 4.08
C ASN A 37 -6.81 25.59 3.04
N HIS A 38 -6.73 24.33 2.59
CA HIS A 38 -7.68 23.76 1.65
C HIS A 38 -9.06 23.54 2.29
N ALA A 39 -9.11 22.96 3.51
CA ALA A 39 -10.36 22.79 4.25
C ALA A 39 -11.06 24.13 4.54
N GLU A 40 -10.30 25.19 4.84
CA GLU A 40 -10.85 26.54 5.02
C GLU A 40 -11.37 27.12 3.69
N THR A 41 -10.70 26.82 2.58
CA THR A 41 -11.13 27.23 1.23
C THR A 41 -12.45 26.56 0.86
N ASP A 42 -12.56 25.25 1.06
CA ASP A 42 -13.78 24.47 0.78
C ASP A 42 -14.97 24.88 1.67
N ALA A 43 -14.72 25.22 2.94
CA ALA A 43 -15.75 25.75 3.83
C ALA A 43 -16.30 27.10 3.32
N LYS A 44 -15.43 27.98 2.79
CA LYS A 44 -15.84 29.25 2.16
C LYS A 44 -16.64 29.02 0.88
N HIS A 45 -16.22 28.08 0.03
CA HIS A 45 -16.98 27.72 -1.17
C HIS A 45 -18.35 27.14 -0.83
N THR A 46 -18.43 26.28 0.19
CA THR A 46 -19.69 25.68 0.64
C THR A 46 -20.65 26.76 1.18
N SER A 47 -20.15 27.69 1.99
CA SER A 47 -20.95 28.81 2.50
C SER A 47 -21.47 29.72 1.37
N ALA A 48 -20.65 29.99 0.35
CA ALA A 48 -21.05 30.78 -0.80
C ALA A 48 -22.15 30.10 -1.63
N MET A 49 -22.10 28.77 -1.76
CA MET A 49 -23.14 28.00 -2.46
C MET A 49 -24.45 27.97 -1.67
N ASP A 50 -24.38 27.87 -0.34
CA ASP A 50 -25.57 27.84 0.52
C ASP A 50 -26.31 29.20 0.51
N ASP A 51 -25.59 30.32 0.42
CA ASP A 51 -26.17 31.66 0.24
C ASP A 51 -26.87 31.82 -1.11
N ILE A 52 -26.32 31.25 -2.18
CA ILE A 52 -26.93 31.25 -3.52
C ILE A 52 -28.22 30.41 -3.51
N LEU A 53 -28.21 29.26 -2.84
CA LEU A 53 -29.38 28.39 -2.68
C LEU A 53 -30.49 29.04 -1.85
N LYS A 54 -30.14 29.78 -0.80
CA LYS A 54 -31.10 30.53 0.04
C LYS A 54 -31.63 31.80 -0.64
N GLY A 55 -30.94 32.32 -1.66
CA GLY A 55 -31.29 33.55 -2.37
C GLY A 55 -32.40 33.45 -3.43
N ARG A 56 -32.92 32.26 -3.75
CA ARG A 56 -33.93 32.09 -4.83
C ARG A 56 -35.31 31.71 -4.28
N HIS A 57 -35.96 32.65 -3.60
CA HIS A 57 -37.40 32.60 -3.34
C HIS A 57 -38.10 33.77 -4.04
N GLY A 58 -38.43 33.59 -5.32
CA GLY A 58 -39.24 34.52 -6.10
C GLY A 58 -39.74 33.83 -7.36
N ASP A 59 -41.06 33.61 -7.40
CA ASP A 59 -41.87 33.07 -8.50
C ASP A 59 -41.72 31.59 -8.91
N MET A 60 -42.61 30.75 -8.37
CA MET A 60 -43.31 29.71 -9.13
C MET A 60 -44.74 29.46 -8.58
N PRO A 61 -45.73 29.06 -9.42
CA PRO A 61 -47.15 29.05 -9.08
C PRO A 61 -47.62 27.77 -8.35
N LYS A 62 -48.70 27.88 -7.57
CA LYS A 62 -49.29 26.86 -6.65
C LYS A 62 -50.24 25.85 -7.33
N ALA A 63 -50.27 24.62 -6.76
CA ALA A 63 -51.43 23.89 -6.14
C ALA A 63 -51.43 22.35 -6.41
N PRO A 64 -52.18 21.48 -5.68
CA PRO A 64 -52.45 21.41 -4.22
C PRO A 64 -52.40 19.99 -3.56
N ARG A 65 -52.11 19.96 -2.23
CA ARG A 65 -52.63 19.16 -1.07
C ARG A 65 -52.85 17.62 -1.21
N SER A 66 -52.45 16.74 -0.26
CA SER A 66 -52.96 16.61 1.13
C SER A 66 -52.18 15.57 1.97
N ALA A 67 -52.10 15.77 3.29
CA ALA A 67 -51.57 14.88 4.35
C ALA A 67 -52.76 14.12 5.05
N PRO A 68 -52.67 13.47 6.25
CA PRO A 68 -51.55 13.32 7.22
C PRO A 68 -51.45 12.00 8.07
N SER A 69 -50.34 11.94 8.85
CA SER A 69 -50.07 11.39 10.22
C SER A 69 -50.42 9.94 10.60
N SER A 70 -49.62 9.22 11.42
CA SER A 70 -49.41 9.50 12.85
C SER A 70 -48.46 8.47 13.53
N SER A 71 -47.79 8.88 14.61
CA SER A 71 -47.27 8.03 15.71
C SER A 71 -47.93 8.51 17.02
N PRO A 72 -48.08 7.65 18.05
CA PRO A 72 -47.25 7.81 19.27
C PRO A 72 -46.96 6.52 20.10
N HIS A 73 -45.92 6.58 20.96
CA HIS A 73 -45.63 5.68 22.12
C HIS A 73 -46.35 6.18 23.41
N PRO A 74 -46.15 5.68 24.68
CA PRO A 74 -45.42 4.52 25.28
C PRO A 74 -46.22 3.75 26.40
N SER A 75 -45.61 2.75 27.08
CA SER A 75 -45.71 2.44 28.55
C SER A 75 -44.87 1.19 28.95
N ALA A 76 -44.57 1.03 30.26
CA ALA A 76 -43.35 0.44 30.83
C ALA A 76 -43.50 -0.83 31.72
N GLY A 77 -42.40 -1.60 31.87
CA GLY A 77 -41.98 -2.43 33.04
C GLY A 77 -42.64 -3.82 33.27
N PRO A 78 -41.98 -4.82 33.93
CA PRO A 78 -40.96 -4.67 34.98
C PRO A 78 -39.69 -5.56 34.90
N GLU A 79 -38.82 -5.36 35.90
CA GLU A 79 -37.44 -5.82 36.11
C GLU A 79 -37.25 -7.32 36.45
N GLY A 80 -36.04 -7.83 36.16
CA GLY A 80 -35.48 -9.05 36.75
C GLY A 80 -33.95 -9.09 36.56
N GLY A 81 -33.18 -8.95 37.65
CA GLY A 81 -31.72 -8.93 37.65
C GLY A 81 -31.05 -10.29 37.88
N GLY A 82 -29.85 -10.48 37.31
CA GLY A 82 -28.93 -11.62 37.51
C GLY A 82 -27.76 -11.60 36.51
N PRO A 83 -26.57 -12.14 36.81
CA PRO A 83 -25.34 -11.34 36.82
C PRO A 83 -24.42 -11.42 35.58
N LYS A 84 -23.57 -10.39 35.49
CA LYS A 84 -22.42 -10.20 34.58
C LYS A 84 -21.48 -11.41 34.53
N GLY A 85 -21.35 -12.03 33.37
CA GLY A 85 -20.19 -12.80 32.94
C GLY A 85 -19.50 -12.07 31.79
N SER A 86 -18.32 -11.50 32.04
CA SER A 86 -17.52 -10.83 31.02
C SER A 86 -16.63 -11.84 30.31
N SER A 87 -17.09 -12.43 29.20
CA SER A 87 -16.20 -13.07 28.22
C SER A 87 -15.81 -12.02 27.17
N LYS A 88 -14.69 -11.32 27.42
CA LYS A 88 -14.00 -10.56 26.37
C LYS A 88 -13.43 -11.56 25.36
N GLY A 89 -14.15 -11.78 24.26
CA GLY A 89 -13.56 -12.31 23.03
C GLY A 89 -12.59 -11.28 22.42
N PRO A 90 -11.50 -11.71 21.77
CA PRO A 90 -10.55 -10.78 21.17
C PRO A 90 -11.13 -10.18 19.89
N GLY A 91 -11.11 -8.84 19.82
CA GLY A 91 -11.06 -8.08 18.57
C GLY A 91 -12.35 -7.95 17.78
N SER A 92 -13.23 -7.04 18.20
CA SER A 92 -14.17 -6.39 17.29
C SER A 92 -13.38 -5.54 16.28
N GLY A 93 -13.06 -6.10 15.12
CA GLY A 93 -12.72 -5.30 13.95
C GLY A 93 -13.96 -4.48 13.59
N GLY A 94 -13.90 -3.17 13.79
CA GLY A 94 -14.94 -2.27 13.33
C GLY A 94 -15.08 -2.38 11.80
N PRO A 95 -16.31 -2.41 11.26
CA PRO A 95 -16.50 -2.34 9.82
C PRO A 95 -16.22 -0.91 9.35
N ASN A 96 -15.56 -0.78 8.20
CA ASN A 96 -15.30 0.46 7.45
C ASN A 96 -14.04 1.25 7.85
N SER A 97 -12.87 0.73 7.47
CA SER A 97 -11.86 1.58 6.83
C SER A 97 -11.80 1.20 5.37
N SER A 98 -12.42 1.99 4.50
CA SER A 98 -12.52 1.73 3.05
C SER A 98 -11.22 2.01 2.28
N GLY A 99 -10.08 2.06 2.98
CA GLY A 99 -8.75 2.22 2.39
C GLY A 99 -7.97 0.91 2.51
N PRO A 100 -6.97 0.67 1.63
CA PRO A 100 -6.10 -0.49 1.74
C PRO A 100 -5.42 -0.50 3.12
N SER A 101 -5.44 -1.65 3.79
CA SER A 101 -4.78 -1.76 5.10
C SER A 101 -3.28 -1.49 4.97
N SER A 102 -2.71 -0.80 5.96
CA SER A 102 -1.28 -0.51 6.01
C SER A 102 -0.48 -1.81 5.94
N LEU A 103 0.60 -1.80 5.15
CA LEU A 103 1.51 -2.95 5.07
C LEU A 103 2.08 -3.32 6.44
N ARG A 104 2.33 -2.33 7.29
CA ARG A 104 2.84 -2.54 8.66
C ARG A 104 1.85 -3.30 9.54
N ASP A 105 0.56 -2.96 9.45
CA ASP A 105 -0.49 -3.67 10.20
C ASP A 105 -0.65 -5.10 9.70
N GLY A 106 -0.57 -5.31 8.38
CA GLY A 106 -0.50 -6.64 7.77
C GLY A 106 0.68 -7.46 8.31
N ALA A 107 1.88 -6.89 8.27
CA ALA A 107 3.10 -7.55 8.73
C ALA A 107 3.06 -7.89 10.22
N ASN A 108 2.43 -7.04 11.04
CA ASN A 108 2.33 -7.26 12.48
C ASN A 108 1.28 -8.29 12.89
N ARG A 109 0.30 -8.61 12.04
CA ARG A 109 -0.75 -9.59 12.34
C ARG A 109 -0.17 -11.00 12.52
N ASP A 110 0.78 -11.37 11.66
CA ASP A 110 1.58 -12.58 11.79
C ASP A 110 2.96 -12.34 11.17
N ARG A 111 3.92 -11.86 11.99
CA ARG A 111 5.26 -11.48 11.51
C ARG A 111 6.02 -12.63 10.85
N VAL A 112 5.85 -13.85 11.36
CA VAL A 112 6.57 -15.02 10.86
C VAL A 112 5.86 -15.63 9.67
N GLY A 113 4.52 -15.71 9.68
CA GLY A 113 3.75 -16.22 8.55
C GLY A 113 3.82 -15.29 7.34
N SER A 114 3.62 -13.98 7.55
CA SER A 114 3.62 -12.98 6.48
C SER A 114 5.00 -12.74 5.85
N SER A 115 6.10 -13.17 6.47
CA SER A 115 7.45 -13.06 5.88
C SER A 115 7.89 -14.31 5.10
N LYS A 116 7.04 -15.34 5.04
CA LYS A 116 7.35 -16.58 4.31
C LYS A 116 6.88 -16.51 2.86
N PRO A 117 7.74 -16.87 1.89
CA PRO A 117 7.34 -16.88 0.49
C PRO A 117 6.26 -17.93 0.23
N ALA A 118 5.39 -17.68 -0.73
CA ALA A 118 4.28 -18.58 -1.06
C ALA A 118 4.77 -19.99 -1.46
N GLY A 119 5.93 -20.07 -2.12
CA GLY A 119 6.58 -21.33 -2.51
C GLY A 119 7.23 -22.09 -1.36
N GLY A 120 7.55 -21.42 -0.24
CA GLY A 120 8.15 -22.02 0.95
C GLY A 120 7.12 -22.56 1.96
N ARG A 121 5.84 -22.57 1.60
CA ARG A 121 4.73 -23.00 2.45
C ARG A 121 4.49 -24.51 2.30
N CYS A 122 4.09 -25.17 3.39
CA CYS A 122 3.95 -26.63 3.43
C CYS A 122 2.62 -27.06 2.81
N LYS A 123 2.54 -27.08 1.47
CA LYS A 123 1.34 -27.49 0.74
C LYS A 123 1.23 -29.02 0.72
N GLY A 124 0.14 -29.55 1.26
CA GLY A 124 -0.13 -31.00 1.38
C GLY A 124 -0.73 -31.67 0.13
N GLY A 125 -0.60 -31.06 -1.05
CA GLY A 125 -1.31 -31.43 -2.28
C GLY A 125 -2.48 -30.51 -2.60
N ASP A 126 -3.13 -29.95 -1.57
CA ASP A 126 -4.09 -28.86 -1.70
C ASP A 126 -3.39 -27.49 -1.65
N PRO A 127 -4.00 -26.41 -2.17
CA PRO A 127 -3.48 -25.06 -2.07
C PRO A 127 -3.66 -24.50 -0.64
N ILE A 128 -3.36 -25.30 0.38
CA ILE A 128 -3.48 -24.96 1.80
C ILE A 128 -2.14 -25.26 2.47
N ASP A 129 -1.60 -24.27 3.18
CA ASP A 129 -0.44 -24.45 4.04
C ASP A 129 -0.84 -25.21 5.30
N LEU A 130 -0.33 -26.43 5.46
CA LEU A 130 -0.70 -27.32 6.57
C LEU A 130 -0.31 -26.76 7.95
N VAL A 131 0.64 -25.83 8.02
CA VAL A 131 1.09 -25.22 9.28
C VAL A 131 0.14 -24.11 9.73
N SER A 132 -0.21 -23.20 8.83
CA SER A 132 -1.02 -22.02 9.15
C SER A 132 -2.52 -22.18 8.86
N GLY A 133 -2.90 -23.15 8.03
CA GLY A 133 -4.25 -23.29 7.48
C GLY A 133 -4.59 -22.26 6.40
N GLU A 134 -3.63 -21.45 5.96
CA GLU A 134 -3.84 -20.43 4.93
C GLU A 134 -3.99 -21.06 3.54
N MET A 135 -5.01 -20.64 2.80
CA MET A 135 -5.16 -21.00 1.39
C MET A 135 -4.26 -20.10 0.54
N ILE A 136 -3.44 -20.69 -0.33
CA ILE A 136 -2.43 -20.02 -1.16
C ILE A 136 -2.48 -20.55 -2.60
N LEU A 137 -2.88 -19.70 -3.53
CA LEU A 137 -2.96 -20.00 -4.96
C LEU A 137 -2.21 -18.93 -5.76
N THR A 138 -1.26 -19.34 -6.59
CA THR A 138 -0.51 -18.44 -7.47
C THR A 138 -0.86 -18.75 -8.91
N GLU A 139 -1.19 -17.71 -9.68
CA GLU A 139 -1.49 -17.79 -11.10
C GLU A 139 -0.63 -16.80 -11.87
N THR A 140 -0.09 -17.24 -13.01
CA THR A 140 0.58 -16.33 -13.95
C THR A 140 -0.44 -15.80 -14.94
N ASP A 141 -0.65 -14.49 -14.95
CA ASP A 141 -1.54 -13.81 -15.88
C ASP A 141 -0.86 -13.59 -17.25
N VAL A 142 0.39 -13.10 -17.23
CA VAL A 142 1.14 -12.76 -18.44
C VAL A 142 2.62 -13.11 -18.27
N ARG A 143 3.23 -13.63 -19.33
CA ARG A 143 4.69 -13.74 -19.48
C ARG A 143 5.14 -12.98 -20.71
N LEU A 144 6.08 -12.07 -20.52
CA LEU A 144 6.73 -11.31 -21.58
C LEU A 144 8.16 -11.84 -21.71
N PRO A 145 8.41 -12.75 -22.67
CA PRO A 145 9.74 -13.30 -22.85
C PRO A 145 10.69 -12.25 -23.40
N GLY A 146 11.92 -12.24 -22.93
CA GLY A 146 12.91 -11.25 -23.33
C GLY A 146 14.31 -11.60 -22.83
N LEU A 147 15.20 -10.60 -22.82
CA LEU A 147 16.49 -10.74 -22.13
C LEU A 147 16.31 -10.79 -20.61
N LEU A 148 15.26 -10.13 -20.12
CA LEU A 148 14.66 -10.33 -18.81
C LEU A 148 13.23 -10.82 -19.05
N ASP A 149 12.92 -12.04 -18.61
CA ASP A 149 11.56 -12.56 -18.66
C ASP A 149 10.72 -11.85 -17.58
N LEU A 150 9.78 -11.01 -18.02
CA LEU A 150 8.87 -10.32 -17.11
C LEU A 150 7.61 -11.18 -16.91
N VAL A 151 7.27 -11.42 -15.66
CA VAL A 151 6.11 -12.23 -15.28
C VAL A 151 5.15 -11.38 -14.47
N VAL A 152 3.92 -11.26 -14.96
CA VAL A 152 2.80 -10.75 -14.18
C VAL A 152 2.09 -11.95 -13.58
N GLU A 153 2.12 -12.02 -12.27
CA GLU A 153 1.44 -13.04 -11.51
C GLU A 153 0.60 -12.43 -10.40
N ARG A 154 -0.37 -13.22 -9.94
CA ARG A 154 -1.22 -12.91 -8.81
C ARG A 154 -1.22 -14.09 -7.85
N THR A 155 -1.08 -13.79 -6.57
CA THR A 155 -1.12 -14.77 -5.49
C THR A 155 -2.26 -14.44 -4.56
N HIS A 156 -3.26 -15.32 -4.51
CA HIS A 156 -4.32 -15.25 -3.50
C HIS A 156 -3.79 -15.85 -2.21
N LEU A 157 -3.94 -15.10 -1.10
CA LEU A 157 -3.77 -15.65 0.23
C LEU A 157 -4.97 -15.29 1.11
N SER A 158 -5.58 -16.29 1.73
CA SER A 158 -6.82 -16.08 2.49
C SER A 158 -6.67 -15.13 3.69
N SER A 159 -5.45 -14.96 4.23
CA SER A 159 -5.20 -14.03 5.34
C SER A 159 -4.74 -12.62 4.89
N TYR A 160 -4.35 -12.47 3.62
CA TYR A 160 -3.81 -11.22 3.07
C TYR A 160 -4.90 -10.16 2.93
N ARG A 161 -4.60 -8.91 3.31
CA ARG A 161 -5.54 -7.77 3.25
C ARG A 161 -4.91 -6.49 2.69
N CYS A 162 -3.75 -6.63 2.06
CA CYS A 162 -2.92 -5.53 1.58
C CYS A 162 -2.93 -5.38 0.05
N GLY A 163 -3.77 -6.15 -0.64
CA GLY A 163 -3.94 -6.09 -2.10
C GLY A 163 -4.57 -4.78 -2.57
N ARG A 164 -4.34 -4.44 -3.85
CA ARG A 164 -4.99 -3.29 -4.51
C ARG A 164 -5.71 -3.75 -5.78
N TRP A 165 -5.01 -3.98 -6.87
CA TRP A 165 -5.63 -4.07 -8.21
C TRP A 165 -6.52 -5.31 -8.40
N PHE A 166 -6.16 -6.44 -7.78
CA PHE A 166 -6.93 -7.70 -7.88
C PHE A 166 -7.87 -7.93 -6.68
N GLY A 167 -7.96 -6.98 -5.76
CA GLY A 167 -8.74 -7.07 -4.53
C GLY A 167 -7.88 -7.34 -3.28
N ALA A 168 -8.49 -7.21 -2.10
CA ALA A 168 -7.75 -7.14 -0.83
C ALA A 168 -6.93 -8.39 -0.48
N SER A 169 -7.37 -9.58 -0.90
CA SER A 169 -6.72 -10.87 -0.63
C SER A 169 -5.73 -11.33 -1.71
N TRP A 170 -5.43 -10.46 -2.67
CA TRP A 170 -4.50 -10.75 -3.74
C TRP A 170 -3.23 -9.92 -3.62
N ALA A 171 -2.08 -10.58 -3.66
CA ALA A 171 -0.81 -9.97 -4.00
C ALA A 171 -0.59 -10.13 -5.52
N SER A 172 0.18 -9.25 -6.13
CA SER A 172 0.52 -9.36 -7.55
C SER A 172 1.82 -8.62 -7.87
N THR A 173 2.43 -8.93 -9.02
CA THR A 173 3.60 -8.19 -9.54
C THR A 173 3.33 -6.69 -9.59
N LEU A 174 2.09 -6.30 -9.93
CA LEU A 174 1.64 -4.92 -10.09
C LEU A 174 1.30 -4.20 -8.78
N ASP A 175 1.02 -4.97 -7.73
CA ASP A 175 0.73 -4.50 -6.37
C ASP A 175 1.98 -4.35 -5.49
N GLN A 176 3.14 -4.79 -5.99
CA GLN A 176 4.41 -4.66 -5.29
C GLN A 176 4.72 -3.20 -5.01
N ARG A 177 5.04 -2.92 -3.75
CA ARG A 177 5.32 -1.56 -3.28
C ARG A 177 6.09 -1.60 -1.97
N LEU A 178 6.83 -0.52 -1.71
CA LEU A 178 7.27 -0.17 -0.38
C LEU A 178 6.27 0.79 0.26
N GLU A 179 6.05 0.65 1.56
CA GLU A 179 5.33 1.63 2.37
C GLU A 179 6.29 2.11 3.46
N ALA A 180 6.62 3.41 3.42
CA ALA A 180 7.45 4.07 4.41
C ALA A 180 6.59 4.71 5.49
N ASP A 181 6.99 4.54 6.75
CA ASP A 181 6.38 5.15 7.93
C ASP A 181 7.47 5.59 8.93
N GLU A 182 7.06 6.11 10.09
CA GLU A 182 7.97 6.55 11.16
C GLU A 182 8.90 5.43 11.71
N ARG A 183 8.62 4.16 11.41
CA ARG A 183 9.36 3.00 11.91
C ARG A 183 10.32 2.39 10.88
N GLY A 184 10.24 2.80 9.61
CA GLY A 184 11.05 2.24 8.53
C GLY A 184 10.21 1.95 7.31
N LEU A 185 10.49 0.83 6.64
CA LEU A 185 9.77 0.42 5.43
C LEU A 185 9.15 -0.97 5.59
N VAL A 186 8.08 -1.22 4.84
CA VAL A 186 7.55 -2.56 4.59
C VAL A 186 7.44 -2.78 3.09
N LEU A 187 8.00 -3.88 2.60
CA LEU A 187 7.83 -4.34 1.23
C LEU A 187 6.67 -5.34 1.15
N ALA A 188 5.75 -5.11 0.22
CA ALA A 188 4.82 -6.13 -0.25
C ALA A 188 5.35 -6.73 -1.56
N THR A 189 5.48 -8.06 -1.61
CA THR A 189 5.97 -8.80 -2.78
C THR A 189 4.83 -9.47 -3.57
N ALA A 190 5.12 -9.91 -4.80
CA ALA A 190 4.12 -10.54 -5.69
C ALA A 190 3.54 -11.86 -5.14
N ASP A 191 4.30 -12.55 -4.30
CA ASP A 191 3.91 -13.79 -3.64
C ASP A 191 3.27 -13.57 -2.26
N GLY A 192 3.02 -12.31 -1.88
CA GLY A 192 2.29 -11.92 -0.69
C GLY A 192 3.11 -11.84 0.59
N MET A 193 4.44 -11.82 0.51
CA MET A 193 5.26 -11.52 1.68
C MET A 193 5.14 -10.04 2.08
N LEU A 194 5.22 -9.80 3.39
CA LEU A 194 5.34 -8.49 4.00
C LEU A 194 6.66 -8.42 4.78
N LEU A 195 7.66 -7.77 4.20
CA LEU A 195 9.02 -7.72 4.75
C LEU A 195 9.28 -6.36 5.39
N SER A 196 9.49 -6.34 6.70
CA SER A 196 9.78 -5.11 7.45
C SER A 196 11.28 -4.83 7.50
N TYR A 197 11.64 -3.58 7.23
CA TYR A 197 13.00 -3.05 7.27
C TYR A 197 13.07 -1.87 8.23
N ASP A 198 14.24 -1.67 8.84
CA ASP A 198 14.58 -0.41 9.47
C ASP A 198 14.74 0.71 8.42
N VAL A 199 14.81 1.96 8.88
CA VAL A 199 15.10 3.10 7.99
C VAL A 199 16.50 2.93 7.39
N PRO A 200 16.67 2.92 6.06
CA PRO A 200 17.98 2.79 5.43
C PRO A 200 18.81 4.04 5.68
N THR A 201 20.07 3.84 6.08
CA THR A 201 21.09 4.88 5.95
C THR A 201 21.52 4.97 4.48
N PRO A 202 21.88 6.17 4.00
CA PRO A 202 22.35 6.36 2.63
C PRO A 202 23.46 5.36 2.25
N ASP A 203 23.32 4.77 1.06
CA ASP A 203 24.25 3.82 0.43
C ASP A 203 24.55 2.54 1.23
N THR A 204 23.81 2.27 2.29
CA THR A 204 23.96 1.09 3.14
C THR A 204 22.89 0.06 2.83
N ALA A 205 23.27 -1.22 2.78
CA ALA A 205 22.30 -2.31 2.65
C ALA A 205 21.60 -2.57 3.98
N VAL A 206 20.28 -2.69 3.94
CA VAL A 206 19.44 -3.13 5.05
C VAL A 206 18.75 -4.43 4.66
N LEU A 207 18.72 -5.38 5.60
CA LEU A 207 18.04 -6.66 5.44
C LEU A 207 16.68 -6.64 6.15
N PRO A 208 15.70 -7.44 5.71
CA PRO A 208 14.44 -7.52 6.41
C PRO A 208 14.64 -8.22 7.77
N HIS A 209 13.79 -7.89 8.73
CA HIS A 209 13.85 -8.50 10.07
C HIS A 209 13.54 -10.01 10.05
N LEU A 210 12.71 -10.45 9.10
CA LEU A 210 12.30 -11.84 8.89
C LEU A 210 12.10 -12.09 7.39
N GLY A 211 12.31 -13.33 6.96
CA GLY A 211 12.11 -13.76 5.57
C GLY A 211 13.41 -13.88 4.78
N PRO A 212 13.31 -13.97 3.43
CA PRO A 212 14.47 -14.03 2.54
C PRO A 212 15.37 -12.79 2.63
N LEU A 213 16.66 -12.94 2.33
CA LEU A 213 17.67 -11.88 2.44
C LEU A 213 17.62 -10.90 1.26
N LEU A 214 16.51 -10.18 1.14
CA LEU A 214 16.33 -9.15 0.13
C LEU A 214 17.00 -7.85 0.58
N GLU A 215 18.09 -7.45 -0.07
CA GLU A 215 18.85 -6.27 0.34
C GLU A 215 18.19 -4.98 -0.15
N LEU A 216 17.76 -4.13 0.79
CA LEU A 216 17.23 -2.79 0.51
C LEU A 216 18.36 -1.75 0.54
N ARG A 217 18.42 -0.87 -0.45
CA ARG A 217 19.35 0.27 -0.54
C ARG A 217 18.64 1.54 -0.98
N TRP A 218 19.10 2.68 -0.46
CA TRP A 218 18.64 4.02 -0.82
C TRP A 218 19.81 5.00 -0.76
N ASP A 219 19.83 6.01 -1.63
CA ASP A 219 20.93 6.98 -1.75
C ASP A 219 20.82 8.19 -0.79
N GLY A 220 19.77 8.24 0.01
CA GLY A 220 19.53 9.35 0.95
C GLY A 220 18.83 10.56 0.34
N THR A 221 18.54 10.56 -0.96
CA THR A 221 17.88 11.69 -1.62
C THR A 221 16.35 11.55 -1.50
N PRO A 222 15.61 12.63 -1.18
CA PRO A 222 14.15 12.53 -0.98
C PRO A 222 13.35 12.01 -2.19
N ALA A 223 13.88 12.20 -3.40
CA ALA A 223 13.32 11.68 -4.65
C ALA A 223 14.09 10.46 -5.18
N GLY A 224 14.98 9.90 -4.37
CA GLY A 224 15.88 8.81 -4.74
C GLY A 224 15.14 7.50 -4.92
N GLU A 225 15.64 6.72 -5.86
CA GLU A 225 15.21 5.34 -6.08
C GLU A 225 15.59 4.49 -4.88
N ILE A 226 14.65 3.67 -4.42
CA ILE A 226 14.91 2.60 -3.47
C ILE A 226 15.00 1.29 -4.25
N ARG A 227 16.07 0.54 -4.00
CA ARG A 227 16.33 -0.74 -4.66
C ARG A 227 16.22 -1.87 -3.66
N VAL A 228 15.52 -2.93 -4.02
CA VAL A 228 15.49 -4.19 -3.27
C VAL A 228 16.06 -5.30 -4.14
N THR A 229 17.17 -5.90 -3.73
CA THR A 229 17.86 -6.93 -4.51
C THR A 229 17.67 -8.31 -3.90
N ASP A 230 17.10 -9.22 -4.68
CA ASP A 230 17.15 -10.65 -4.42
C ASP A 230 18.45 -11.20 -5.02
N ARG A 231 19.44 -11.49 -4.16
CA ARG A 231 20.74 -12.00 -4.62
C ARG A 231 20.65 -13.44 -5.15
N ASP A 232 19.71 -14.23 -4.64
CA ASP A 232 19.53 -15.62 -5.01
C ASP A 232 18.86 -15.72 -6.38
N ALA A 233 17.76 -14.97 -6.59
CA ALA A 233 17.10 -14.87 -7.88
C ALA A 233 17.91 -14.03 -8.90
N GLY A 234 18.77 -13.12 -8.43
CA GLY A 234 19.54 -12.21 -9.28
C GLY A 234 18.71 -11.09 -9.89
N HIS A 235 17.61 -10.71 -9.24
CA HIS A 235 16.74 -9.61 -9.67
C HIS A 235 16.80 -8.45 -8.67
N THR A 236 16.66 -7.24 -9.19
CA THR A 236 16.52 -6.01 -8.40
C THR A 236 15.19 -5.35 -8.74
N LEU A 237 14.41 -5.08 -7.70
CA LEU A 237 13.19 -4.31 -7.75
C LEU A 237 13.52 -2.83 -7.52
N HIS A 238 12.95 -1.96 -8.34
CA HIS A 238 13.19 -0.52 -8.32
C HIS A 238 11.90 0.22 -7.97
N PHE A 239 11.95 1.02 -6.92
CA PHE A 239 10.82 1.75 -6.38
C PHE A 239 11.10 3.25 -6.39
N LEU A 240 10.14 4.05 -6.85
CA LEU A 240 10.20 5.50 -6.78
C LEU A 240 9.06 6.05 -5.92
N PRO A 241 9.24 7.21 -5.26
CA PRO A 241 8.14 7.88 -4.59
C PRO A 241 6.99 8.17 -5.56
N ALA A 242 5.79 7.69 -5.25
CA ALA A 242 4.59 8.13 -5.96
C ALA A 242 4.21 9.55 -5.55
N SER A 243 3.37 10.19 -6.36
CA SER A 243 2.63 11.39 -5.95
C SER A 243 1.84 11.08 -4.68
N VAL A 244 2.28 11.64 -3.54
CA VAL A 244 1.67 11.39 -2.23
C VAL A 244 0.25 11.96 -2.23
N THR A 245 -0.74 11.10 -2.02
CA THR A 245 -2.12 11.57 -1.86
C THR A 245 -2.30 12.30 -0.51
N PRO A 246 -3.25 13.24 -0.40
CA PRO A 246 -3.52 13.91 0.88
C PRO A 246 -3.86 12.95 2.02
N GLU A 247 -4.50 11.82 1.72
CA GLU A 247 -4.84 10.77 2.69
C GLU A 247 -3.58 10.06 3.22
N GLU A 248 -2.67 9.68 2.34
CA GLU A 248 -1.39 9.06 2.70
C GLU A 248 -0.52 10.03 3.52
N ALA A 249 -0.46 11.30 3.11
CA ALA A 249 0.22 12.35 3.85
C ALA A 249 -0.38 12.55 5.26
N ALA A 250 -1.70 12.58 5.38
CA ALA A 250 -2.39 12.70 6.67
C ALA A 250 -2.14 11.49 7.58
N ALA A 251 -2.00 10.30 6.98
CA ALA A 251 -1.70 9.06 7.68
C ALA A 251 -0.22 8.90 8.06
N GLY A 252 0.65 9.83 7.62
CA GLY A 252 2.10 9.78 7.87
C GLY A 252 2.78 8.62 7.15
N ARG A 253 2.25 8.20 6.00
CA ARG A 253 2.77 7.09 5.21
C ARG A 253 3.03 7.52 3.78
N VAL A 254 4.02 6.92 3.14
CA VAL A 254 4.32 7.14 1.73
C VAL A 254 4.45 5.79 1.04
N ALA A 255 3.64 5.56 0.00
CA ALA A 255 3.76 4.39 -0.85
C ALA A 255 4.73 4.68 -2.01
N LEU A 256 5.64 3.74 -2.27
CA LEU A 256 6.54 3.74 -3.40
C LEU A 256 6.22 2.49 -4.25
N PRO A 257 5.46 2.62 -5.35
CA PRO A 257 5.13 1.49 -6.19
C PRO A 257 6.36 0.93 -6.90
N LEU A 258 6.29 -0.34 -7.29
CA LEU A 258 7.28 -0.92 -8.19
C LEU A 258 7.20 -0.22 -9.56
N GLU A 259 8.33 0.32 -9.98
CA GLU A 259 8.52 1.01 -11.26
C GLU A 259 9.28 0.15 -12.26
N ALA A 260 10.22 -0.68 -11.79
CA ALA A 260 10.93 -1.58 -12.67
C ALA A 260 11.53 -2.80 -11.97
N ILE A 261 11.87 -3.78 -12.78
CA ILE A 261 12.63 -4.98 -12.40
C ILE A 261 13.87 -5.03 -13.28
N SER A 262 15.03 -5.34 -12.73
CA SER A 262 16.24 -5.61 -13.51
C SER A 262 16.93 -6.90 -13.12
N ASP A 263 17.70 -7.51 -14.02
CA ASP A 263 18.58 -8.63 -13.71
C ASP A 263 20.03 -8.19 -13.41
N ARG A 264 20.87 -9.16 -13.06
CA ARG A 264 22.32 -8.99 -12.87
C ARG A 264 23.10 -8.54 -14.10
N ASN A 265 22.53 -8.69 -15.30
CA ASN A 265 23.14 -8.31 -16.56
C ASN A 265 22.75 -6.87 -16.96
N GLY A 266 21.88 -6.22 -16.19
CA GLY A 266 21.40 -4.87 -16.45
C GLY A 266 20.21 -4.81 -17.41
N HIS A 267 19.64 -5.95 -17.80
CA HIS A 267 18.35 -5.95 -18.50
C HIS A 267 17.27 -5.48 -17.54
N ARG A 268 16.38 -4.60 -18.01
CA ARG A 268 15.37 -3.95 -17.16
C ARG A 268 14.00 -4.03 -17.81
N GLY A 269 12.94 -4.04 -17.02
CA GLY A 269 11.57 -3.90 -17.48
C GLY A 269 10.83 -2.89 -16.64
N ASP A 270 10.17 -1.94 -17.29
CA ASP A 270 9.42 -0.85 -16.68
C ASP A 270 7.93 -1.16 -16.55
N ILE A 271 7.31 -0.68 -15.48
CA ILE A 271 5.87 -0.68 -15.26
C ILE A 271 5.41 0.78 -15.31
N TRP A 272 4.65 1.13 -16.34
CA TRP A 272 4.12 2.46 -16.53
C TRP A 272 2.79 2.63 -15.82
N ARG A 273 2.64 3.74 -15.11
CA ARG A 273 1.47 4.09 -14.32
C ARG A 273 0.95 5.46 -14.72
N ASP A 274 -0.36 5.64 -14.65
CA ASP A 274 -1.00 6.95 -14.84
C ASP A 274 -0.88 7.82 -13.57
N ASP A 275 -1.45 9.02 -13.62
CA ASP A 275 -1.39 9.99 -12.51
C ASP A 275 -2.09 9.48 -11.24
N ASP A 276 -3.03 8.53 -11.38
CA ASP A 276 -3.73 7.88 -10.26
C ASP A 276 -2.95 6.65 -9.74
N GLY A 277 -1.79 6.34 -10.33
CA GLY A 277 -0.94 5.20 -9.98
C GLY A 277 -1.37 3.87 -10.59
N THR A 278 -2.38 3.88 -11.47
CA THR A 278 -2.91 2.68 -12.13
C THR A 278 -1.92 2.19 -13.18
N PRO A 279 -1.46 0.92 -13.10
CA PRO A 279 -0.55 0.37 -14.09
C PRO A 279 -1.29 0.15 -15.41
N PHE A 280 -0.74 0.65 -16.51
CA PHE A 280 -1.36 0.55 -17.84
C PHE A 280 -0.45 -0.10 -18.89
N GLU A 281 0.86 -0.18 -18.66
CA GLU A 281 1.80 -0.81 -19.60
C GLU A 281 2.98 -1.43 -18.86
N ILE A 282 3.46 -2.59 -19.35
CA ILE A 282 4.76 -3.15 -18.97
C ILE A 282 5.63 -3.21 -20.21
N ARG A 283 6.84 -2.68 -20.12
CA ARG A 283 7.77 -2.59 -21.23
C ARG A 283 9.17 -3.11 -20.89
N PRO A 284 9.66 -4.18 -21.54
CA PRO A 284 11.04 -4.60 -21.41
C PRO A 284 12.03 -3.63 -22.09
N ASP A 285 13.25 -3.51 -21.56
CA ASP A 285 14.34 -2.77 -22.18
C ASP A 285 14.70 -3.42 -23.51
N ARG A 286 14.85 -2.56 -24.51
CA ARG A 286 15.00 -2.90 -25.92
C ARG A 286 16.47 -2.99 -26.33
N ARG A 287 17.43 -2.64 -25.44
CA ARG A 287 18.86 -2.71 -25.74
C ARG A 287 19.31 -4.15 -25.97
N GLY A 288 19.56 -4.48 -27.24
CA GLY A 288 20.10 -5.77 -27.67
C GLY A 288 19.12 -6.67 -28.42
N ALA A 289 17.86 -6.25 -28.62
CA ALA A 289 16.91 -7.01 -29.44
C ALA A 289 17.42 -7.10 -30.89
N SER A 290 17.84 -8.29 -31.30
CA SER A 290 18.21 -8.56 -32.70
C SER A 290 17.01 -8.31 -33.61
N ARG A 291 17.25 -7.84 -34.86
CA ARG A 291 16.22 -7.71 -35.91
C ARG A 291 15.57 -9.07 -36.17
N GLY A 292 14.53 -9.41 -35.42
CA GLY A 292 13.85 -10.72 -35.50
C GLY A 292 13.10 -11.12 -34.23
N SER A 293 13.34 -10.48 -33.08
CA SER A 293 12.54 -10.71 -31.88
C SER A 293 11.14 -10.10 -32.06
N THR A 294 10.10 -10.93 -32.00
CA THR A 294 8.69 -10.48 -31.94
C THR A 294 8.52 -9.56 -30.73
N GLU A 295 8.08 -8.34 -30.99
CA GLU A 295 7.79 -7.31 -30.00
C GLU A 295 6.57 -7.74 -29.17
N VAL A 296 6.70 -7.74 -27.84
CA VAL A 296 5.59 -8.04 -26.93
C VAL A 296 5.60 -7.02 -25.80
N ASP A 297 4.85 -5.93 -26.01
CA ASP A 297 4.45 -5.01 -24.95
C ASP A 297 3.07 -5.46 -24.44
N ALA A 298 2.79 -5.30 -23.14
CA ALA A 298 1.49 -5.61 -22.56
C ALA A 298 0.77 -4.36 -22.08
N HIS A 299 -0.37 -4.05 -22.70
CA HIS A 299 -1.32 -3.08 -22.17
C HIS A 299 -2.19 -3.73 -21.08
N LEU A 300 -2.25 -3.09 -19.92
CA LEU A 300 -2.97 -3.56 -18.75
C LEU A 300 -4.31 -2.84 -18.62
N GLY A 301 -5.38 -3.62 -18.40
CA GLY A 301 -6.71 -3.10 -18.09
C GLY A 301 -6.99 -3.11 -16.58
N CYS A 302 -6.07 -2.60 -15.77
CA CYS A 302 -6.21 -2.64 -14.31
C CYS A 302 -7.24 -1.61 -13.83
N ARG A 303 -8.20 -2.05 -13.02
CA ARG A 303 -9.04 -1.19 -12.19
C ARG A 303 -9.11 -1.81 -10.80
N PRO A 304 -9.01 -1.02 -9.71
CA PRO A 304 -9.24 -1.55 -8.37
C PRO A 304 -10.62 -2.23 -8.35
N LEU A 305 -10.66 -3.49 -7.91
CA LEU A 305 -11.94 -4.14 -7.63
C LEU A 305 -12.51 -3.57 -6.34
N ASP A 306 -13.63 -2.85 -6.45
CA ASP A 306 -14.47 -2.54 -5.28
C ASP A 306 -15.08 -3.85 -4.76
N ASP A 307 -14.91 -4.11 -3.45
CA ASP A 307 -15.46 -5.27 -2.71
C ASP A 307 -17.01 -5.32 -2.67
N ARG A 308 -17.71 -4.60 -3.56
CA ARG A 308 -19.17 -4.58 -3.67
C ARG A 308 -19.75 -5.57 -4.67
N ALA A 309 -18.94 -6.30 -5.42
CA ALA A 309 -19.43 -7.33 -6.33
C ALA A 309 -19.33 -8.72 -5.69
N SER A 310 -20.26 -9.03 -4.78
CA SER A 310 -20.59 -10.42 -4.48
C SER A 310 -21.24 -11.04 -5.73
N PRO A 311 -20.74 -12.14 -6.30
CA PRO A 311 -21.53 -12.92 -7.25
C PRO A 311 -22.68 -13.57 -6.47
N ALA A 312 -23.91 -13.14 -6.76
CA ALA A 312 -25.11 -13.85 -6.35
C ALA A 312 -25.13 -15.24 -7.03
N PRO A 313 -25.69 -16.28 -6.37
CA PRO A 313 -25.65 -17.67 -6.83
C PRO A 313 -26.38 -17.91 -8.16
#